data_AF-A0A9P5SQN0-F1
#
_entry.id   AF-A0A9P5SQN0-F1
#
_cell.length_a   1.000
_cell.length_b   1.000
_cell.length_c   1.000
_cell.angle_alpha   90.00
_cell.angle_beta   90.00
_cell.angle_gamma   90.00
#
_symmetry.space_group_name_H-M   'P 1'
#
loop_
_entity.id
_entity.type
_entity.pdbx_description
1 polymer ?
#
loop_
_entity_poly.entity_id
_entity_poly.type
_entity_poly.pdbx_seq_one_letter_code
_entity_poly.pdbx_strand_id
1 'polypeptide(L)'
;MQVTWLSLKSFALRVSNMGNGNTALLFANQRLLALEEAGLPFELTVPALESVGEYHFGLQVLLIQNPATHLKRNIPILAFEEDKPAKFGVFPRHFDPKKDEVIWFESRTCHIFHTSQAWEEKDSEGNVVAVCMTGCRSNRLSCEITKFGKTDETTYRGGKTLEELGKHIPP
;
A
#
# COMPACT_ATOMS: atom_id res chain seq x y z
N MET A 1 19.73 -14.35 -36.39
CA MET A 1 18.67 -13.48 -35.85
C MET A 1 19.21 -12.84 -34.58
N GLN A 2 19.55 -11.56 -34.63
CA GLN A 2 20.32 -10.84 -33.61
C GLN A 2 19.34 -10.27 -32.58
N VAL A 3 19.47 -10.65 -31.30
CA VAL A 3 18.68 -10.06 -30.21
C VAL A 3 19.47 -8.90 -29.65
N THR A 4 19.01 -7.67 -29.92
CA THR A 4 19.57 -6.44 -29.39
C THR A 4 18.98 -6.17 -28.00
N TRP A 5 19.85 -6.09 -26.99
CA TRP A 5 19.51 -5.62 -25.66
C TRP A 5 19.46 -4.08 -25.68
N LEU A 6 18.26 -3.52 -25.56
CA LEU A 6 18.09 -2.08 -25.32
C LEU A 6 18.45 -1.77 -23.87
N SER A 7 19.65 -1.23 -23.69
CA SER A 7 20.10 -0.56 -22.47
C SER A 7 19.18 0.64 -22.18
N LEU A 8 18.22 0.47 -21.28
CA LEU A 8 17.49 1.59 -20.67
C LEU A 8 18.47 2.36 -19.77
N LYS A 9 19.04 3.44 -20.31
CA LYS A 9 19.72 4.45 -19.50
C LYS A 9 18.71 4.97 -18.48
N SER A 10 19.10 4.94 -17.21
CA SER A 10 18.34 5.46 -16.07
C SER A 10 17.87 6.89 -16.33
N PHE A 11 16.66 7.02 -16.83
CA PHE A 11 15.92 8.26 -16.74
C PHE A 11 15.38 8.27 -15.31
N ALA A 12 16.08 8.97 -14.42
CA ALA A 12 15.49 9.33 -13.13
C ALA A 12 14.31 10.24 -13.43
N LEU A 13 13.13 9.63 -13.64
CA LEU A 13 11.87 10.34 -13.52
C LEU A 13 11.86 10.84 -12.07
N ARG A 14 12.21 12.12 -11.88
CA ARG A 14 11.91 12.82 -10.64
C ARG A 14 10.39 12.95 -10.61
N VAL A 15 9.73 11.89 -10.16
CA VAL A 15 8.32 11.94 -9.79
C VAL A 15 8.28 12.96 -8.66
N SER A 16 7.78 14.17 -8.95
CA SER A 16 7.43 15.12 -7.89
C SER A 16 6.52 14.39 -6.90
N ASN A 17 6.83 14.46 -5.61
CA ASN A 17 6.06 13.75 -4.59
C ASN A 17 4.58 14.13 -4.73
N MET A 18 3.74 13.16 -5.05
CA MET A 18 2.28 13.34 -5.08
C MET A 18 1.64 12.93 -3.75
N GLY A 19 2.45 12.58 -2.74
CA GLY A 19 1.98 12.14 -1.45
C GLY A 19 1.47 13.30 -0.59
N ASN A 20 0.30 13.12 0.01
CA ASN A 20 -0.35 14.13 0.84
C ASN A 20 0.01 14.02 2.33
N GLY A 21 0.85 13.06 2.72
CA GLY A 21 1.29 12.85 4.11
C GLY A 21 0.16 12.54 5.10
N ASN A 22 -0.89 11.86 4.64
CA ASN A 22 -2.15 11.71 5.38
C ASN A 22 -2.39 10.30 5.96
N THR A 23 -1.43 9.38 5.86
CA THR A 23 -1.59 7.99 6.32
C THR A 23 -1.12 7.78 7.75
N ALA A 24 0.05 8.29 8.13
CA ALA A 24 0.60 8.12 9.48
C ALA A 24 1.58 9.23 9.86
N LEU A 25 1.79 9.42 11.17
CA LEU A 25 2.88 10.23 11.72
C LEU A 25 3.90 9.33 12.41
N LEU A 26 5.18 9.53 12.14
CA LEU A 26 6.29 8.81 12.75
C LEU A 26 7.28 9.80 13.35
N PHE A 27 7.61 9.64 14.62
CA PHE A 27 8.74 10.33 15.22
C PHE A 27 9.95 9.39 15.28
N ALA A 28 11.00 9.71 14.51
CA ALA A 28 12.21 8.92 14.45
C ALA A 28 13.43 9.81 14.18
N ASN A 29 14.59 9.47 14.76
CA ASN A 29 15.83 10.22 14.60
C ASN A 29 15.67 11.74 14.82
N GLN A 30 14.90 12.11 15.87
CA GLN A 30 14.59 13.50 16.23
C GLN A 30 13.79 14.29 15.18
N ARG A 31 13.10 13.60 14.26
CA ARG A 31 12.25 14.21 13.23
C ARG A 31 10.83 13.68 13.34
N LEU A 32 9.85 14.55 13.08
CA LEU A 32 8.47 14.17 12.90
C LEU A 32 8.16 14.07 11.40
N LEU A 33 7.61 12.94 10.97
CA LEU A 33 7.43 12.61 9.56
C LEU A 33 5.97 12.23 9.29
N ALA A 34 5.37 12.89 8.32
CA ALA A 34 4.09 12.55 7.73
C ALA A 34 4.30 11.57 6.57
N LEU A 35 3.62 10.42 6.64
CA LEU A 35 3.79 9.31 5.72
C LEU A 35 2.56 9.14 4.84
N GLU A 36 2.77 8.74 3.59
CA GLU A 36 1.73 8.33 2.65
C GLU A 36 2.30 7.21 1.76
N GLU A 37 1.45 6.25 1.38
CA GLU A 37 1.86 4.98 0.77
C GLU A 37 2.42 5.10 -0.66
N ALA A 38 2.10 6.19 -1.36
CA ALA A 38 2.50 6.45 -2.74
C ALA A 38 3.53 7.59 -2.87
N GLY A 39 4.09 8.05 -1.75
CA GLY A 39 4.85 9.28 -1.67
C GLY A 39 6.03 9.21 -0.71
N LEU A 40 6.91 10.20 -0.82
CA LEU A 40 8.01 10.34 0.12
C LEU A 40 7.50 10.87 1.47
N PRO A 41 8.11 10.44 2.59
CA PRO A 41 7.86 11.05 3.89
C PRO A 41 8.04 12.58 3.84
N PHE A 42 7.21 13.32 4.55
CA PHE A 42 7.27 14.77 4.63
C PHE A 42 7.59 15.20 6.07
N GLU A 43 8.65 15.98 6.26
CA GLU A 43 9.08 16.41 7.59
C GLU A 43 8.26 17.60 8.12
N LEU A 44 7.92 17.52 9.40
CA LEU A 44 7.24 18.56 10.16
C LEU A 44 8.12 19.04 11.33
N THR A 45 8.09 20.34 11.61
CA THR A 45 8.75 20.88 12.81
C THR A 45 7.99 20.49 14.07
N VAL A 46 8.69 20.44 15.20
CA VAL A 46 8.09 20.25 16.53
C VAL A 46 8.51 21.44 17.40
N PRO A 47 7.58 22.07 18.16
CA PRO A 47 6.17 21.70 18.34
C PRO A 47 5.21 22.33 17.32
N ALA A 48 5.69 23.19 16.41
CA ALA A 48 4.84 24.03 15.58
C ALA A 48 4.13 23.30 14.43
N LEU A 49 4.54 22.07 14.08
CA LEU A 49 3.98 21.26 12.98
C LEU A 49 4.04 21.95 11.62
N GLU A 50 5.06 22.79 11.41
CA GLU A 50 5.27 23.46 10.13
C GLU A 50 5.92 22.51 9.13
N SER A 51 5.45 22.57 7.89
CA SER A 51 6.00 21.80 6.77
C SER A 51 7.44 22.21 6.45
N VAL A 52 8.40 21.31 6.62
CA VAL A 52 9.81 21.53 6.26
C VAL A 52 10.07 21.14 4.80
N GLY A 53 9.66 19.93 4.40
CA GLY A 53 9.90 19.42 3.05
C GLY A 53 9.90 17.90 2.94
N GLU A 54 10.10 17.40 1.73
CA GLU A 54 10.28 15.96 1.46
C GLU A 54 11.54 15.43 2.14
N TYR A 55 11.40 14.30 2.82
CA TYR A 55 12.49 13.60 3.47
C TYR A 55 12.82 12.32 2.71
N HIS A 56 14.03 12.27 2.16
CA HIS A 56 14.54 11.10 1.45
C HIS A 56 15.28 10.18 2.42
N PHE A 57 14.61 9.12 2.86
CA PHE A 57 15.34 7.91 3.25
C PHE A 57 15.89 7.30 1.97
N GLY A 58 17.13 6.80 1.95
CA GLY A 58 17.65 6.01 0.84
C GLY A 58 16.88 4.69 0.56
N LEU A 59 15.67 4.53 1.11
CA LEU A 59 14.72 3.46 0.85
C LEU A 59 13.43 4.06 0.28
N GLN A 60 13.08 3.65 -0.93
CA GLN A 60 11.80 3.93 -1.55
C GLN A 60 10.82 2.84 -1.13
N VAL A 61 9.85 3.15 -0.27
CA VAL A 61 8.72 2.26 -0.01
C VAL A 61 7.78 2.41 -1.21
N LEU A 62 7.82 1.45 -2.13
CA LEU A 62 7.02 1.47 -3.34
C LEU A 62 6.00 0.33 -3.28
N LEU A 63 4.77 0.64 -2.90
CA LEU A 63 3.63 -0.27 -3.07
C LEU A 63 3.08 -0.09 -4.49
N ILE A 64 3.68 -0.76 -5.48
CA ILE A 64 3.09 -0.79 -6.83
C ILE A 64 1.92 -1.77 -6.82
N GLN A 65 0.69 -1.25 -6.79
CA GLN A 65 -0.46 -1.94 -7.39
C GLN A 65 -0.48 -1.60 -8.87
N ASN A 66 -0.70 -2.58 -9.76
CA ASN A 66 -0.64 -2.39 -11.22
C ASN A 66 -1.75 -1.44 -11.72
N PRO A 67 -1.50 -0.13 -11.85
CA PRO A 67 -2.57 0.84 -12.10
C PRO A 67 -2.95 0.84 -13.58
N ALA A 68 -1.99 0.48 -14.45
CA ALA A 68 -2.11 0.53 -15.89
C ALA A 68 -3.18 -0.43 -16.42
N THR A 69 -3.37 -1.58 -15.78
CA THR A 69 -4.43 -2.53 -16.15
C THR A 69 -5.82 -2.06 -15.75
N HIS A 70 -5.97 -1.41 -14.60
CA HIS A 70 -7.28 -0.94 -14.10
C HIS A 70 -7.73 0.33 -14.83
N LEU A 71 -6.81 1.25 -15.11
CA LEU A 71 -7.06 2.45 -15.91
C LEU A 71 -7.58 2.11 -17.32
N LYS A 72 -7.03 1.07 -17.96
CA LYS A 72 -7.49 0.62 -19.29
C LYS A 72 -8.88 -0.02 -19.28
N ARG A 73 -9.33 -0.55 -18.14
CA ARG A 73 -10.61 -1.26 -17.98
C ARG A 73 -11.71 -0.38 -17.38
N ASN A 74 -11.41 0.89 -17.10
CA ASN A 74 -12.31 1.82 -16.39
C ASN A 74 -12.81 1.26 -15.03
N ILE A 75 -11.97 0.47 -14.37
CA ILE A 75 -12.21 -0.07 -13.02
C ILE A 75 -11.45 0.84 -12.04
N PRO A 76 -11.96 1.08 -10.82
CA PRO A 76 -11.20 1.78 -9.78
C PRO A 76 -9.78 1.24 -9.66
N ILE A 77 -8.81 2.14 -9.46
CA ILE A 77 -7.38 1.78 -9.32
C ILE A 77 -7.20 0.70 -8.24
N LEU A 78 -7.99 0.79 -7.17
CA LEU A 78 -8.06 -0.23 -6.13
C LEU A 78 -9.43 -0.94 -6.23
N ALA A 79 -9.39 -2.22 -6.57
CA ALA A 79 -10.57 -3.08 -6.70
C ALA A 79 -10.30 -4.43 -6.03
N PHE A 80 -11.32 -4.96 -5.36
CA PHE A 80 -11.25 -6.28 -4.74
C PHE A 80 -11.70 -7.35 -5.73
N GLU A 81 -10.84 -8.34 -5.98
CA GLU A 81 -11.13 -9.45 -6.89
C GLU A 81 -11.54 -10.68 -6.06
N GLU A 82 -12.84 -10.93 -5.94
CA GLU A 82 -13.38 -11.99 -5.06
C GLU A 82 -12.90 -13.41 -5.46
N ASP A 83 -12.67 -13.64 -6.76
CA ASP A 83 -12.33 -14.95 -7.31
C ASP A 83 -10.83 -15.29 -7.24
N LYS A 84 -9.98 -14.37 -6.77
CA LYS A 84 -8.53 -14.57 -6.75
C LYS A 84 -8.00 -14.89 -5.35
N PRO A 85 -7.12 -15.88 -5.20
CA PRO A 85 -6.52 -16.18 -3.90
C PRO A 85 -5.68 -15.00 -3.42
N ALA A 86 -5.68 -14.78 -2.10
CA ALA A 86 -4.75 -13.86 -1.47
C ALA A 86 -3.37 -14.52 -1.41
N LYS A 87 -2.31 -13.76 -1.74
CA LYS A 87 -0.92 -14.24 -1.72
C LYS A 87 -0.15 -13.62 -0.57
N PHE A 88 0.63 -14.44 0.12
CA PHE A 88 1.48 -14.06 1.24
C PHE A 88 2.92 -14.41 0.89
N GLY A 89 3.76 -13.41 0.72
CA GLY A 89 5.19 -13.60 0.45
C GLY A 89 5.97 -13.63 1.75
N VAL A 90 6.74 -14.69 1.96
CA VAL A 90 7.71 -14.80 3.06
C VAL A 90 9.10 -14.83 2.46
N PHE A 91 9.99 -13.99 2.98
CA PHE A 91 11.38 -13.91 2.52
C PHE A 91 12.31 -13.54 3.68
N PRO A 92 13.61 -13.87 3.60
CA PRO A 92 14.57 -13.52 4.65
C PRO A 92 14.63 -12.02 4.91
N ARG A 93 14.76 -11.62 6.19
CA ARG A 93 14.91 -10.21 6.58
C ARG A 93 16.09 -9.51 5.87
N HIS A 94 17.13 -10.26 5.54
CA HIS A 94 18.31 -9.81 4.81
C HIS A 94 18.33 -10.43 3.42
N PHE A 95 17.41 -10.00 2.57
CA PHE A 95 17.21 -10.54 1.23
C PHE A 95 18.35 -10.18 0.27
N ASP A 96 19.00 -11.18 -0.32
CA ASP A 96 19.93 -11.06 -1.44
C ASP A 96 19.23 -11.51 -2.74
N PRO A 97 18.90 -10.59 -3.67
CA PRO A 97 18.17 -10.94 -4.90
C PRO A 97 18.93 -11.89 -5.84
N LYS A 98 20.22 -12.15 -5.59
CA LYS A 98 21.02 -13.13 -6.36
C LYS A 98 20.92 -14.55 -5.80
N LYS A 99 20.44 -14.74 -4.57
CA LYS A 99 20.49 -16.01 -3.84
C LYS A 99 19.17 -16.42 -3.22
N ASP A 100 18.38 -15.44 -2.82
CA ASP A 100 17.13 -15.65 -2.10
C ASP A 100 15.94 -15.53 -3.03
N GLU A 101 14.89 -16.25 -2.68
CA GLU A 101 13.61 -16.25 -3.39
C GLU A 101 12.48 -15.93 -2.40
N VAL A 102 11.41 -15.33 -2.89
CA VAL A 102 10.19 -15.15 -2.09
C VAL A 102 9.37 -16.42 -2.15
N ILE A 103 9.05 -16.99 -0.99
CA ILE A 103 8.14 -18.12 -0.88
C ILE A 103 6.72 -17.58 -0.80
N TRP A 104 5.90 -17.90 -1.82
CA TRP A 104 4.52 -17.44 -1.90
C TRP A 104 3.56 -18.51 -1.40
N PHE A 105 2.79 -18.16 -0.37
CA PHE A 105 1.67 -18.95 0.13
C PHE A 105 0.36 -18.37 -0.40
N GLU A 106 -0.60 -19.24 -0.66
CA GLU A 106 -1.94 -18.83 -1.08
C GLU A 106 -2.96 -19.15 0.01
N SER A 107 -3.91 -18.24 0.21
CA SER A 107 -5.09 -18.47 1.04
C SER A 107 -6.36 -18.13 0.26
N ARG A 108 -7.51 -18.50 0.83
CA ARG A 108 -8.81 -17.98 0.38
C ARG A 108 -8.76 -16.47 0.28
N THR A 109 -9.41 -15.92 -0.75
CA THR A 109 -9.54 -14.49 -1.02
C THR A 109 -9.79 -13.71 0.27
N CYS A 110 -8.93 -12.74 0.54
CA CYS A 110 -9.11 -11.82 1.65
C CYS A 110 -8.29 -10.56 1.45
N HIS A 111 -8.65 -9.53 2.19
CA HIS A 111 -7.91 -8.28 2.34
C HIS A 111 -7.44 -8.14 3.80
N ILE A 112 -6.22 -7.64 3.99
CA ILE A 112 -5.66 -7.31 5.31
C ILE A 112 -5.26 -5.84 5.31
N PHE A 113 -5.93 -5.04 6.14
CA PHE A 113 -5.61 -3.62 6.31
C PHE A 113 -4.46 -3.41 7.29
N HIS A 114 -4.60 -4.01 8.47
CA HIS A 114 -3.67 -3.84 9.57
C HIS A 114 -3.15 -5.20 10.01
N THR A 115 -1.83 -5.31 10.06
CA THR A 115 -1.15 -6.37 10.78
C THR A 115 -0.90 -5.88 12.20
N SER A 116 -1.21 -6.73 13.19
CA SER A 116 -0.93 -6.43 14.59
C SER A 116 0.48 -6.89 14.95
N GLN A 117 0.81 -8.15 14.65
CA GLN A 117 2.12 -8.73 14.96
C GLN A 117 2.42 -9.93 14.07
N ALA A 118 3.70 -10.24 13.89
CA ALA A 118 4.17 -11.50 13.34
C ALA A 118 5.33 -12.05 14.20
N TRP A 119 5.44 -13.37 14.29
CA TRP A 119 6.50 -14.06 15.05
C TRP A 119 6.81 -15.44 14.43
N GLU A 120 7.92 -16.03 14.86
CA GLU A 120 8.33 -17.40 14.52
C GLU A 120 7.94 -18.34 15.66
N GLU A 121 7.34 -19.48 15.34
CA GLU A 121 7.26 -20.62 16.25
C GLU A 121 8.45 -21.54 16.00
N LYS A 122 9.05 -22.04 17.09
CA LYS A 122 10.25 -22.87 17.06
C LYS A 122 10.01 -24.19 17.78
N ASP A 123 10.62 -25.25 17.28
CA ASP A 123 10.66 -26.53 17.97
C ASP A 123 11.61 -26.50 19.18
N SER A 124 11.75 -27.63 19.88
CA SER A 124 12.66 -27.76 21.03
C SER A 124 14.14 -27.62 20.67
N GLU A 125 14.50 -27.76 19.40
CA GLU A 125 15.86 -27.62 18.88
C GLU A 125 16.15 -26.18 18.39
N GLY A 126 15.13 -25.32 18.37
CA GLY A 126 15.22 -23.93 17.94
C GLY A 126 15.01 -23.72 16.44
N ASN A 127 14.61 -24.76 15.69
CA ASN A 127 14.29 -24.63 14.28
C ASN A 127 12.93 -23.96 14.10
N VAL A 128 12.83 -23.03 13.14
CA VAL A 128 11.55 -22.38 12.81
C VAL A 128 10.63 -23.41 12.15
N VAL A 129 9.48 -23.66 12.77
CA VAL A 129 8.45 -24.60 12.27
C VAL A 129 7.25 -23.89 11.68
N ALA A 130 6.99 -22.65 12.10
CA ALA A 130 5.94 -21.81 11.53
C ALA A 130 6.27 -20.33 11.61
N VAL A 131 5.72 -19.56 10.66
CA VAL A 131 5.67 -18.10 10.72
C VAL A 131 4.21 -17.72 10.96
N CYS A 132 3.96 -17.10 12.11
CA CYS A 132 2.63 -16.72 12.56
C CYS A 132 2.41 -15.22 12.34
N MET A 133 1.21 -14.84 11.94
CA MET A 133 0.82 -13.44 11.78
C MET A 133 -0.60 -13.24 12.30
N THR A 134 -0.78 -12.21 13.13
CA THR A 134 -2.08 -11.73 13.57
C THR A 134 -2.41 -10.41 12.88
N GLY A 135 -3.60 -10.32 12.27
CA GLY A 135 -4.04 -9.12 11.56
C GLY A 135 -5.54 -9.13 11.27
N CYS A 136 -6.06 -7.99 10.84
CA CYS A 136 -7.46 -7.84 10.46
C CYS A 136 -7.70 -8.52 9.11
N ARG A 137 -8.39 -9.65 9.08
CA ARG A 137 -8.78 -10.33 7.83
C ARG A 137 -10.23 -9.98 7.47
N SER A 138 -10.43 -9.43 6.28
CA SER A 138 -11.76 -9.30 5.67
C SER A 138 -11.88 -10.16 4.43
N ASN A 139 -13.01 -10.82 4.24
CA ASN A 139 -13.29 -11.61 3.02
C ASN A 139 -13.97 -10.77 1.93
N ARG A 140 -14.27 -9.50 2.20
CA ARG A 140 -14.84 -8.54 1.27
C ARG A 140 -14.23 -7.16 1.47
N LEU A 141 -14.07 -6.42 0.40
CA LEU A 141 -13.64 -5.03 0.45
C LEU A 141 -14.45 -4.21 -0.57
N SER A 142 -15.22 -3.26 -0.06
CA SER A 142 -15.82 -2.20 -0.88
C SER A 142 -15.05 -0.91 -0.64
N CYS A 143 -14.35 -0.43 -1.67
CA CYS A 143 -13.76 0.90 -1.65
C CYS A 143 -14.70 1.89 -2.34
N GLU A 144 -15.51 2.58 -1.54
CA GLU A 144 -16.23 3.75 -2.02
C GLU A 144 -15.25 4.93 -2.07
N ILE A 145 -14.70 5.20 -3.26
CA ILE A 145 -13.94 6.43 -3.49
C ILE A 145 -14.94 7.58 -3.48
N THR A 146 -15.20 8.13 -2.30
CA THR A 146 -16.02 9.34 -2.17
C THR A 146 -15.18 10.50 -2.70
N LYS A 147 -15.55 11.05 -3.86
CA LYS A 147 -15.02 12.37 -4.26
C LYS A 147 -15.53 13.38 -3.23
N PHE A 148 -14.64 13.88 -2.39
CA PHE A 148 -14.94 15.00 -1.50
C PHE A 148 -15.23 16.25 -2.36
N GLY A 149 -16.48 16.71 -2.35
CA GLY A 149 -16.87 18.03 -2.84
C GLY A 149 -16.76 19.07 -1.72
N LYS A 150 -16.88 20.37 -2.06
CA LYS A 150 -17.00 21.43 -1.04
C LYS A 150 -18.21 21.13 -0.15
N THR A 151 -17.97 20.95 1.14
CA THR A 151 -19.01 20.91 2.18
C THR A 151 -19.56 22.32 2.37
N ASP A 152 -20.87 22.51 2.18
CA ASP A 152 -21.57 23.70 2.70
C ASP A 152 -21.98 23.47 4.16
N GLU A 153 -22.30 24.55 4.87
CA GLU A 153 -22.59 24.58 6.32
C GLU A 153 -23.78 23.70 6.75
N THR A 154 -24.48 23.09 5.79
CA THR A 154 -25.65 22.26 6.07
C THR A 154 -25.42 20.76 5.87
N THR A 155 -24.25 20.35 5.34
CA THR A 155 -24.02 18.95 4.99
C THR A 155 -22.59 18.48 5.26
N TYR A 156 -22.39 17.77 6.38
CA TYR A 156 -21.32 16.77 6.47
C TYR A 156 -21.73 15.56 5.62
N ARG A 157 -21.66 15.68 4.29
CA ARG A 157 -21.89 14.57 3.35
C ARG A 157 -20.57 13.87 3.06
N GLY A 158 -20.14 13.03 4.00
CA GLY A 158 -19.44 11.81 3.59
C GLY A 158 -20.44 10.95 2.81
N GLY A 159 -20.24 10.80 1.50
CA GLY A 159 -21.01 9.90 0.65
C GLY A 159 -21.95 10.60 -0.34
N LYS A 160 -21.96 10.05 -1.56
CA LYS A 160 -22.99 10.31 -2.57
C LYS A 160 -24.34 9.76 -2.10
N THR A 161 -25.44 10.39 -2.51
CA THR A 161 -26.80 10.04 -2.08
C THR A 161 -27.25 8.68 -2.63
N LEU A 162 -28.26 8.07 -1.98
CA LEU A 162 -28.90 6.80 -2.36
C LEU A 162 -29.34 6.72 -3.83
N GLU A 163 -29.60 7.85 -4.47
CA GLU A 163 -30.04 7.94 -5.87
C GLU A 163 -28.92 7.67 -6.90
N GLU A 164 -27.65 7.85 -6.50
CA GLU A 164 -26.47 7.58 -7.35
C GLU A 164 -25.94 6.14 -7.18
N LEU A 165 -26.19 5.51 -6.02
CA LEU A 165 -25.87 4.10 -5.74
C LEU A 165 -26.85 3.12 -6.43
N GLY A 166 -28.10 3.53 -6.66
CA GLY A 166 -29.15 2.70 -7.25
C GLY A 166 -29.00 2.37 -8.75
N LYS A 167 -27.97 2.86 -9.44
CA LYS A 167 -27.80 2.62 -10.88
C LYS A 167 -26.89 1.44 -11.24
N HIS A 168 -26.02 0.94 -10.35
CA HIS A 168 -24.94 0.02 -10.74
C HIS A 168 -24.67 -1.15 -9.77
N ILE A 169 -25.65 -1.60 -8.97
CA ILE A 169 -25.54 -2.90 -8.30
C ILE A 169 -26.26 -3.95 -9.19
N PRO A 170 -25.54 -4.96 -9.72
CA PRO A 170 -25.97 -5.82 -10.83
C PRO A 170 -26.84 -6.98 -10.33
N PRO A 171 -27.38 -7.87 -11.18
CA PRO A 171 -27.54 -9.25 -10.76
C PRO A 171 -26.16 -9.91 -10.53
#